data_AF-A0A923A1B5-F1
#
_entry.id   AF-A0A923A1B5-F1
#
_cell.length_a   1.000
_cell.length_b   1.000
_cell.length_c   1.000
_cell.angle_alpha   90.00
_cell.angle_beta   90.00
_cell.angle_gamma   90.00
#
_symmetry.space_group_name_H-M   'P 1'
#
loop_
_entity.id
_entity.type
_entity.pdbx_description
1 polymer ?
#
loop_
_entity_poly.entity_id
_entity_poly.type
_entity_poly.pdbx_seq_one_letter_code
_entity_poly.pdbx_strand_id
1 'polypeptide(L)'
;MLMENVLNSLGLALLFVVLGVPLMLGKVKRNGFYGARFPATMADDRVWDVVNRKCGVLFVAGGAVAGIVDLLAVAGVVTRDAGLYVAGALVVYILIAGVWLWRYSEQVARDSGVTARDVEVGRTTPLLVAVSCFAIGIVGVLSAFSTPNPWLGFRVPATLADPAVWHQVNLKAGLTLAVLSGVFGFMFLGLRGMTEDERKRLFSGLFVGWLAAIILVAVAGTLFANSLVR
;
A
#
# COMPACT_ATOMS: atom_id res chain seq x y z
N MET A 1 -13.35 -17.27 14.70
CA MET A 1 -12.20 -16.36 14.85
C MET A 1 -10.84 -17.03 14.66
N LEU A 2 -10.39 -18.00 15.48
CA LEU A 2 -9.03 -18.57 15.36
C LEU A 2 -8.77 -19.26 14.01
N MET A 3 -9.65 -20.18 13.62
CA MET A 3 -9.54 -20.94 12.38
C MET A 3 -9.61 -20.03 11.15
N GLU A 4 -10.46 -19.00 11.20
CA GLU A 4 -10.65 -18.05 10.09
C GLU A 4 -9.41 -17.19 9.86
N ASN A 5 -8.76 -16.69 10.93
CA ASN A 5 -7.55 -15.88 10.80
C ASN A 5 -6.37 -16.67 10.23
N VAL A 6 -6.23 -17.93 10.65
CA VAL A 6 -5.22 -18.87 10.12
C VAL A 6 -5.50 -19.20 8.66
N LEU A 7 -6.76 -19.46 8.31
CA LEU A 7 -7.14 -19.75 6.93
C LEU A 7 -6.88 -18.56 6.00
N ASN A 8 -7.15 -17.33 6.46
CA ASN A 8 -6.91 -16.11 5.70
C ASN A 8 -5.41 -15.85 5.47
N SER A 9 -4.58 -16.03 6.50
CA SER A 9 -3.13 -15.82 6.43
C SER A 9 -2.43 -16.89 5.56
N LEU A 10 -2.77 -18.17 5.76
CA LEU A 10 -2.30 -19.26 4.90
C LEU A 10 -2.78 -19.09 3.44
N GLY A 11 -4.02 -18.64 3.25
CA GLY A 11 -4.56 -18.33 1.92
C GLY A 11 -3.76 -17.22 1.22
N LEU A 12 -3.38 -16.17 1.95
CA LEU A 12 -2.53 -15.11 1.43
C LEU A 12 -1.12 -15.62 1.10
N ALA A 13 -0.50 -16.39 2.01
CA ALA A 13 0.81 -17.00 1.79
C ALA A 13 0.83 -17.87 0.52
N LEU A 14 -0.19 -18.71 0.36
CA LEU A 14 -0.37 -19.55 -0.82
C LEU A 14 -0.59 -18.71 -2.08
N LEU A 15 -1.37 -17.63 -2.00
CA LEU A 15 -1.57 -16.71 -3.11
C LEU A 15 -0.23 -16.12 -3.60
N PHE A 16 0.64 -15.69 -2.70
CA PHE A 16 1.98 -15.19 -3.08
C PHE A 16 2.80 -16.26 -3.80
N VAL A 17 2.77 -17.52 -3.33
CA VAL A 17 3.45 -18.62 -4.01
C VAL A 17 2.86 -18.88 -5.40
N VAL A 18 1.54 -18.99 -5.50
CA VAL A 18 0.83 -19.24 -6.76
C VAL A 18 1.08 -18.12 -7.78
N LEU A 19 1.09 -16.86 -7.34
CA LEU A 19 1.43 -15.72 -8.19
C LEU A 19 2.94 -15.60 -8.44
N GLY A 20 3.80 -16.15 -7.59
CA GLY A 20 5.24 -16.09 -7.78
C GLY A 20 5.75 -17.11 -8.80
N VAL A 21 5.17 -18.32 -8.83
CA VAL A 21 5.64 -19.43 -9.66
C VAL A 21 5.62 -19.12 -11.17
N PRO A 22 4.53 -18.62 -11.79
CA PRO A 22 4.52 -18.29 -13.22
C PRO A 22 5.56 -17.23 -13.59
N LEU A 23 5.76 -16.23 -12.72
CA LEU A 23 6.77 -15.18 -12.88
C LEU A 23 8.19 -15.77 -12.81
N MET A 24 8.47 -16.59 -11.79
CA MET A 24 9.76 -17.25 -11.58
C MET A 24 10.15 -18.14 -12.78
N LEU A 25 9.17 -18.82 -13.37
CA LEU A 25 9.36 -19.67 -14.54
C LEU A 25 9.47 -18.87 -15.86
N GLY A 26 9.22 -17.56 -15.85
CA GLY A 26 9.20 -16.72 -17.05
C GLY A 26 8.06 -17.07 -18.00
N LYS A 27 6.91 -17.52 -17.47
CA LYS A 27 5.72 -17.86 -18.28
C LYS A 27 4.83 -16.65 -18.56
N VAL A 28 5.07 -15.53 -17.88
CA VAL A 28 4.25 -14.33 -17.94
C VAL A 28 4.88 -13.34 -18.92
N LYS A 29 4.27 -13.17 -20.09
CA LYS A 29 4.68 -12.17 -21.08
C LYS A 29 4.41 -10.74 -20.58
N ARG A 30 5.13 -9.76 -21.13
CA ARG A 30 4.91 -8.33 -20.87
C ARG A 30 3.45 -7.95 -21.05
N ASN A 31 2.87 -7.37 -20.02
CA ASN A 31 1.46 -7.02 -19.98
C ASN A 31 1.21 -5.84 -19.01
N GLY A 32 0.02 -5.24 -19.10
CA GLY A 32 -0.34 -4.08 -18.29
C GLY A 32 -0.87 -4.37 -16.88
N PHE A 33 -1.00 -5.63 -16.46
CA PHE A 33 -1.74 -6.02 -15.25
C PHE A 33 -0.90 -6.73 -14.18
N TYR A 34 -0.04 -7.67 -14.58
CA TYR A 34 0.59 -8.65 -13.70
C TYR A 34 2.10 -8.71 -13.93
N GLY A 35 2.86 -8.67 -12.83
CA GLY A 35 4.32 -8.59 -12.80
C GLY A 35 4.84 -7.26 -12.25
N ALA A 36 6.16 -7.16 -12.12
CA ALA A 36 6.86 -5.91 -11.84
C ALA A 36 6.81 -5.03 -13.09
N ARG A 37 6.05 -3.94 -13.00
CA ARG A 37 5.73 -3.01 -14.10
C ARG A 37 6.43 -1.68 -13.91
N PHE A 38 7.75 -1.74 -13.80
CA PHE A 38 8.59 -0.54 -13.81
C PHE A 38 8.75 -0.03 -15.24
N PRO A 39 9.12 1.25 -15.43
CA PRO A 39 9.28 1.80 -16.77
C PRO A 39 10.35 1.03 -17.58
N ALA A 40 11.43 0.62 -16.92
CA ALA A 40 12.46 -0.27 -17.47
C ALA A 40 11.88 -1.60 -17.99
N THR A 41 11.09 -2.31 -17.17
CA THR A 41 10.48 -3.59 -17.58
C THR A 41 9.41 -3.43 -18.66
N MET A 42 8.76 -2.27 -18.73
CA MET A 42 7.75 -2.02 -19.75
C MET A 42 8.36 -1.61 -21.10
N ALA A 43 9.62 -1.16 -21.12
CA ALA A 43 10.30 -0.75 -22.33
C ALA A 43 10.74 -1.93 -23.21
N ASP A 44 11.15 -3.06 -22.61
CA ASP A 44 11.76 -4.17 -23.33
C ASP A 44 11.39 -5.55 -22.75
N ASP A 45 11.17 -6.55 -23.62
CA ASP A 45 10.73 -7.90 -23.23
C ASP A 45 11.83 -8.71 -22.53
N ARG A 46 13.11 -8.48 -22.85
CA ARG A 46 14.23 -9.13 -22.14
C ARG A 46 14.39 -8.56 -20.74
N VAL A 47 14.28 -7.24 -20.58
CA VAL A 47 14.29 -6.59 -19.25
C VAL A 47 13.10 -7.09 -18.43
N TRP A 48 11.91 -7.19 -19.05
CA TRP A 48 10.72 -7.76 -18.43
C TRP A 48 10.98 -9.16 -17.86
N ASP A 49 11.48 -10.08 -18.69
CA ASP A 49 11.68 -11.49 -18.31
C ASP A 49 12.70 -11.64 -17.17
N VAL A 50 13.83 -10.94 -17.25
CA VAL A 50 14.90 -11.03 -16.24
C VAL A 50 14.40 -10.52 -14.89
N VAL A 51 13.73 -9.37 -14.87
CA VAL A 51 13.24 -8.75 -13.63
C VAL A 51 12.07 -9.53 -13.06
N ASN A 52 11.12 -9.97 -13.89
CA ASN A 52 9.95 -10.71 -13.41
C ASN A 52 10.30 -12.10 -12.90
N ARG A 53 11.34 -12.76 -13.42
CA ARG A 53 11.86 -14.00 -12.80
C ARG A 53 12.32 -13.77 -11.37
N LYS A 54 13.05 -12.68 -11.11
CA LYS A 54 13.45 -12.30 -9.74
C LYS A 54 12.26 -11.89 -8.87
N CYS A 55 11.30 -11.15 -9.43
CA CYS A 55 10.03 -10.84 -8.77
C CYS A 55 9.31 -12.09 -8.28
N GLY A 56 9.21 -13.10 -9.16
CA GLY A 56 8.60 -14.39 -8.83
C GLY A 56 9.30 -15.11 -7.68
N VAL A 57 10.64 -15.14 -7.67
CA VAL A 57 11.41 -15.70 -6.55
C VAL A 57 11.10 -14.97 -5.25
N LEU A 58 11.04 -13.64 -5.26
CA LEU A 58 10.72 -12.83 -4.07
C LEU A 58 9.30 -13.11 -3.54
N PHE A 59 8.33 -13.30 -4.45
CA PHE A 59 6.96 -13.67 -4.11
C PHE A 59 6.88 -15.07 -3.49
N VAL A 60 7.51 -16.06 -4.12
CA VAL A 60 7.56 -17.44 -3.59
C VAL A 60 8.26 -17.47 -2.23
N ALA A 61 9.39 -16.79 -2.08
CA ALA A 61 10.13 -16.76 -0.82
C ALA A 61 9.31 -16.08 0.29
N GLY A 62 8.71 -14.92 0.02
CA GLY A 62 7.88 -14.21 0.99
C GLY A 62 6.66 -15.03 1.42
N GLY A 63 5.95 -15.63 0.44
CA GLY A 63 4.81 -16.50 0.70
C GLY A 63 5.18 -17.77 1.48
N ALA A 64 6.28 -18.43 1.12
CA ALA A 64 6.76 -19.63 1.81
C ALA A 64 7.14 -19.32 3.27
N VAL A 65 7.87 -18.23 3.53
CA VAL A 65 8.23 -17.82 4.90
C VAL A 65 6.97 -17.53 5.72
N ALA A 66 6.03 -16.78 5.16
CA ALA A 66 4.75 -16.48 5.82
C ALA A 66 3.99 -17.77 6.18
N GLY A 67 3.83 -18.66 5.21
CA GLY A 67 3.10 -19.91 5.40
C GLY A 67 3.77 -20.86 6.40
N ILE A 68 5.11 -20.94 6.41
CA ILE A 68 5.85 -21.75 7.39
C ILE A 68 5.62 -21.21 8.80
N VAL A 69 5.69 -19.90 9.01
CA VAL A 69 5.42 -19.29 10.33
C VAL A 69 4.01 -19.62 10.79
N ASP A 70 3.01 -19.46 9.90
CA ASP A 70 1.62 -19.76 10.24
C ASP A 70 1.44 -21.24 10.63
N LEU A 71 2.06 -22.16 9.88
CA LEU A 71 2.02 -23.59 10.20
C LEU A 71 2.67 -23.89 11.56
N LEU A 72 3.81 -23.26 11.87
CA LEU A 72 4.47 -23.42 13.16
C LEU A 72 3.64 -22.84 14.31
N ALA A 73 2.89 -21.76 14.06
CA ALA A 73 1.99 -21.17 15.05
C ALA A 73 0.79 -22.10 15.33
N VAL A 74 0.23 -22.73 14.29
CA VAL A 74 -0.83 -23.75 14.43
C VAL A 74 -0.32 -24.97 15.20
N ALA A 75 0.92 -25.39 14.94
CA ALA A 75 1.56 -26.51 15.64
C ALA A 75 1.94 -26.18 17.10
N GLY A 76 1.75 -24.94 17.56
CA GLY A 76 2.09 -24.51 18.92
C GLY A 76 3.59 -24.28 19.16
N VAL A 77 4.40 -24.20 18.09
CA VAL A 77 5.85 -24.00 18.17
C VAL A 77 6.22 -22.53 18.38
N VAL A 78 5.45 -21.60 17.79
CA VAL A 78 5.62 -20.15 17.97
C VAL A 78 4.37 -19.52 18.57
N THR A 79 4.57 -18.45 19.33
CA THR A 79 3.48 -17.68 19.92
C THR A 79 2.65 -16.98 18.84
N ARG A 80 1.38 -16.71 19.14
CA ARG A 80 0.48 -16.05 18.17
C ARG A 80 0.89 -14.62 17.84
N ASP A 81 1.55 -13.94 18.78
CA ASP A 81 2.09 -12.60 18.55
C ASP A 81 3.18 -12.61 17.46
N ALA A 82 3.85 -13.76 17.23
CA ALA A 82 4.78 -13.93 16.12
C ALA A 82 4.14 -13.63 14.76
N GLY A 83 2.85 -13.90 14.59
CA GLY A 83 2.12 -13.59 13.34
C GLY A 83 2.05 -12.09 13.05
N LEU A 84 1.87 -11.25 14.08
CA LEU A 84 1.88 -9.79 13.92
C LEU A 84 3.27 -9.27 13.54
N TYR A 85 4.31 -9.80 14.17
CA TYR A 85 5.69 -9.45 13.82
C TYR A 85 6.05 -9.89 12.41
N VAL A 86 5.58 -11.07 11.98
CA VAL A 86 5.83 -11.59 10.62
C VAL A 86 5.05 -10.81 9.58
N ALA A 87 3.80 -10.42 9.84
CA ALA A 87 3.07 -9.50 8.97
C ALA A 87 3.80 -8.15 8.82
N GLY A 88 4.24 -7.57 9.94
CA GLY A 88 5.06 -6.35 9.92
C GLY A 88 6.36 -6.51 9.15
N ALA A 89 7.10 -7.60 9.39
CA ALA A 89 8.33 -7.93 8.68
C ALA A 89 8.12 -8.15 7.18
N LEU A 90 7.00 -8.78 6.79
CA LEU A 90 6.62 -8.97 5.39
C LEU A 90 6.31 -7.65 4.70
N VAL A 91 5.64 -6.71 5.38
CA VAL A 91 5.42 -5.36 4.83
C VAL A 91 6.78 -4.68 4.58
N VAL A 92 7.68 -4.70 5.56
CA VAL A 92 9.03 -4.14 5.42
C VAL A 92 9.80 -4.84 4.29
N TYR A 93 9.74 -6.16 4.21
CA TYR A 93 10.33 -6.97 3.15
C TYR A 93 9.79 -6.56 1.78
N ILE A 94 8.47 -6.43 1.60
CA ILE A 94 7.85 -6.01 0.34
C ILE A 94 8.34 -4.63 -0.09
N LEU A 95 8.44 -3.69 0.85
CA LEU A 95 8.95 -2.34 0.57
C LEU A 95 10.41 -2.36 0.12
N ILE A 96 11.28 -3.06 0.87
CA ILE A 96 12.70 -3.20 0.53
C ILE A 96 12.86 -3.92 -0.81
N ALA A 97 12.16 -5.04 -0.99
CA ALA A 97 12.19 -5.84 -2.21
C ALA A 97 11.67 -5.05 -3.41
N GLY A 98 10.63 -4.23 -3.24
CA GLY A 98 10.10 -3.36 -4.29
C GLY A 98 11.11 -2.30 -4.74
N VAL A 99 11.75 -1.62 -3.80
CA VAL A 99 12.81 -0.64 -4.10
C VAL A 99 14.01 -1.33 -4.76
N TRP A 100 14.45 -2.46 -4.22
CA TRP A 100 15.54 -3.25 -4.78
C TRP A 100 15.23 -3.71 -6.21
N LEU A 101 14.03 -4.24 -6.45
CA LEU A 101 13.61 -4.74 -7.76
C LEU A 101 13.47 -3.60 -8.78
N TRP A 102 13.02 -2.42 -8.36
CA TRP A 102 13.02 -1.24 -9.21
C TRP A 102 14.45 -0.85 -9.61
N ARG A 103 15.38 -0.74 -8.64
CA ARG A 103 16.79 -0.44 -8.92
C ARG A 103 17.45 -1.50 -9.81
N TYR A 104 17.13 -2.78 -9.57
CA TYR A 104 17.57 -3.90 -10.40
C TYR A 104 17.05 -3.76 -11.84
N SER A 105 15.78 -3.37 -12.02
CA SER A 105 15.23 -3.16 -13.36
C SER A 105 15.93 -2.05 -14.13
N GLU A 106 16.25 -0.94 -13.48
CA GLU A 106 17.00 0.17 -14.09
C GLU A 106 18.42 -0.26 -14.46
N GLN A 107 19.06 -1.08 -13.61
CA GLN A 107 20.38 -1.64 -13.92
C GLN A 107 20.32 -2.55 -15.16
N VAL A 108 19.38 -3.50 -15.19
CA VAL A 108 19.24 -4.44 -16.31
C VAL A 108 18.92 -3.70 -17.62
N ALA A 109 18.09 -2.64 -17.57
CA ALA A 109 17.81 -1.80 -18.73
C ALA A 109 19.07 -1.09 -19.23
N ARG A 110 19.84 -0.45 -18.35
CA ARG A 110 21.12 0.20 -18.71
C ARG A 110 22.11 -0.77 -19.33
N ASP A 111 22.30 -1.94 -18.70
CA ASP A 111 23.24 -2.96 -19.17
C ASP A 111 22.80 -3.55 -20.53
N SER A 112 21.50 -3.50 -20.83
CA SER A 112 20.93 -3.96 -22.09
C SER A 112 20.83 -2.87 -23.17
N GLY A 113 21.30 -1.64 -22.88
CA GLY A 113 21.19 -0.50 -23.80
C GLY A 113 19.76 0.00 -24.00
N VAL A 114 18.83 -0.38 -23.12
CA VAL A 114 17.42 0.02 -23.17
C VAL A 114 17.26 1.31 -22.40
N THR A 115 16.81 2.37 -23.08
CA THR A 115 16.35 3.59 -22.42
C THR A 115 14.95 3.35 -21.88
N ALA A 116 14.83 3.27 -20.55
CA ALA A 116 13.53 3.19 -19.90
C ALA A 116 12.70 4.42 -20.32
N ARG A 117 11.46 4.19 -20.74
CA ARG A 117 10.53 5.30 -20.95
C ARG A 117 10.34 6.02 -19.63
N ASP A 118 10.38 7.34 -19.66
CA ASP A 118 10.04 8.12 -18.50
C ASP A 118 8.59 7.83 -18.06
N VAL A 119 8.33 7.81 -16.75
CA VAL A 119 6.95 7.76 -16.26
C VAL A 119 6.25 9.03 -16.71
N GLU A 120 5.36 8.90 -17.68
CA GLU A 120 4.46 9.96 -18.11
C GLU A 120 3.42 10.17 -17.01
N VAL A 121 3.46 11.32 -16.35
CA VAL A 121 2.33 11.77 -15.55
C VAL A 121 1.41 12.48 -16.51
N GLY A 122 0.42 11.79 -17.08
CA GLY A 122 -0.57 12.41 -17.96
C GLY A 122 -1.52 13.36 -17.23
N ARG A 123 -2.27 14.21 -17.95
CA ARG A 123 -3.27 15.13 -17.37
C ARG A 123 -4.39 14.44 -16.57
N THR A 124 -4.64 13.16 -16.85
CA THR A 124 -5.64 12.34 -16.17
C THR A 124 -5.17 11.84 -14.81
N THR A 125 -3.87 11.65 -14.62
CA THR A 125 -3.33 11.06 -13.38
C THR A 125 -3.60 11.94 -12.15
N PRO A 126 -3.28 13.25 -12.15
CA PRO A 126 -3.64 14.10 -11.02
C PRO A 126 -5.15 14.22 -10.81
N LEU A 127 -5.96 14.13 -11.86
CA LEU A 127 -7.42 14.15 -11.73
C LEU A 127 -7.92 12.93 -10.94
N LEU A 128 -7.44 11.73 -11.27
CA LEU A 128 -7.81 10.50 -10.57
C LEU A 128 -7.37 10.53 -9.10
N VAL A 129 -6.17 11.04 -8.83
CA VAL A 129 -5.68 11.22 -7.45
C VAL A 129 -6.51 12.25 -6.71
N ALA A 130 -6.86 13.38 -7.35
CA ALA A 130 -7.72 14.40 -6.75
C ALA A 130 -9.10 13.85 -6.40
N VAL A 131 -9.73 13.09 -7.31
CA VAL A 131 -11.01 12.40 -7.03
C VAL A 131 -10.88 11.47 -5.83
N SER A 132 -9.78 10.72 -5.73
CA SER A 132 -9.51 9.85 -4.59
C SER A 132 -9.34 10.64 -3.28
N CYS A 133 -8.68 11.79 -3.34
CA CYS A 133 -8.54 12.71 -2.21
C CYS A 133 -9.91 13.23 -1.75
N PHE A 134 -10.77 13.67 -2.67
CA PHE A 134 -12.13 14.13 -2.32
C PHE A 134 -13.01 13.00 -1.78
N ALA A 135 -12.90 11.79 -2.33
CA ALA A 135 -13.60 10.62 -1.80
C ALA A 135 -13.17 10.31 -0.35
N ILE A 136 -11.86 10.32 -0.07
CA ILE A 136 -11.33 10.17 1.29
C ILE A 136 -11.79 11.34 2.17
N GLY A 137 -11.88 12.55 1.63
CA GLY A 137 -12.36 13.71 2.36
C GLY A 137 -13.82 13.57 2.78
N ILE A 138 -14.69 13.08 1.88
CA ILE A 138 -16.09 12.73 2.16
C ILE A 138 -16.15 11.66 3.24
N VAL A 139 -15.35 10.60 3.14
CA VAL A 139 -15.26 9.54 4.18
C VAL A 139 -14.85 10.14 5.53
N GLY A 140 -13.92 11.09 5.55
CA GLY A 140 -13.53 11.81 6.76
C GLY A 140 -14.68 12.59 7.39
N VAL A 141 -15.45 13.34 6.59
CA VAL A 141 -16.66 14.06 7.05
C VAL A 141 -17.70 13.08 7.57
N LEU A 142 -18.03 12.03 6.81
CA LEU A 142 -19.02 11.04 7.22
C LEU A 142 -18.60 10.33 8.52
N SER A 143 -17.30 10.04 8.67
CA SER A 143 -16.77 9.44 9.89
C SER A 143 -17.04 10.32 11.11
N ALA A 144 -16.83 11.65 10.98
CA ALA A 144 -17.02 12.62 12.05
C ALA A 144 -18.44 12.64 12.64
N PHE A 145 -19.44 12.27 11.86
CA PHE A 145 -20.85 12.25 12.26
C PHE A 145 -21.44 10.84 12.39
N SER A 146 -20.62 9.80 12.23
CA SER A 146 -21.07 8.42 12.30
C SER A 146 -21.23 7.94 13.74
N THR A 147 -22.21 7.08 13.97
CA THR A 147 -22.30 6.26 15.19
C THR A 147 -21.35 5.06 15.11
N PRO A 148 -20.99 4.43 16.24
CA PRO A 148 -20.18 3.21 16.25
C PRO A 148 -20.72 2.16 15.30
N ASN A 149 -19.91 1.78 14.31
CA ASN A 149 -20.29 0.84 13.27
C ASN A 149 -19.06 0.10 12.71
N PRO A 150 -19.24 -1.03 12.01
CA PRO A 150 -18.13 -1.86 11.56
C PRO A 150 -17.51 -1.40 10.22
N TRP A 151 -17.98 -0.31 9.60
CA TRP A 151 -17.60 0.05 8.23
C TRP A 151 -16.84 1.38 8.16
N LEU A 152 -17.35 2.39 8.87
CA LEU A 152 -16.95 3.78 8.76
C LEU A 152 -16.43 4.28 10.10
N GLY A 153 -15.35 5.06 10.05
CA GLY A 153 -14.75 5.68 11.22
C GLY A 153 -13.43 5.05 11.69
N PHE A 154 -12.79 5.76 12.61
CA PHE A 154 -11.54 5.41 13.25
C PHE A 154 -11.77 4.33 14.30
N ARG A 155 -11.31 3.12 14.01
CA ARG A 155 -11.62 1.90 14.75
C ARG A 155 -10.37 1.36 15.42
N VAL A 156 -10.21 1.72 16.68
CA VAL A 156 -9.20 1.18 17.59
C VAL A 156 -9.92 0.67 18.84
N PRO A 157 -9.29 -0.20 19.65
CA PRO A 157 -9.95 -0.78 20.83
C PRO A 157 -10.63 0.27 21.73
N ALA A 158 -9.97 1.42 21.92
CA ALA A 158 -10.50 2.55 22.68
C ALA A 158 -11.81 3.13 22.11
N THR A 159 -11.88 3.35 20.78
CA THR A 159 -13.09 3.92 20.16
C THR A 159 -14.23 2.92 20.09
N LEU A 160 -13.93 1.62 20.03
CA LEU A 160 -14.96 0.57 20.02
C LEU A 160 -15.53 0.28 21.41
N ALA A 161 -14.76 0.56 22.46
CA ALA A 161 -15.18 0.33 23.85
C ALA A 161 -16.14 1.40 24.38
N ASP A 162 -16.01 2.64 23.92
CA ASP A 162 -16.79 3.78 24.44
C ASP A 162 -17.32 4.68 23.29
N PRO A 163 -18.66 4.81 23.12
CA PRO A 163 -19.27 5.72 22.15
C PRO A 163 -18.86 7.19 22.31
N ALA A 164 -18.54 7.66 23.51
CA ALA A 164 -18.07 9.03 23.72
C ALA A 164 -16.67 9.22 23.13
N VAL A 165 -15.76 8.26 23.35
CA VAL A 165 -14.43 8.24 22.75
C VAL A 165 -14.53 8.10 21.23
N TRP A 166 -15.44 7.25 20.73
CA TRP A 166 -15.75 7.15 19.30
C TRP A 166 -16.04 8.50 18.69
N HIS A 167 -17.01 9.24 19.24
CA HIS A 167 -17.45 10.52 18.68
C HIS A 167 -16.33 11.57 18.72
N GLN A 168 -15.58 11.67 19.82
CA GLN A 168 -14.50 12.65 19.92
C GLN A 168 -13.35 12.37 18.93
N VAL A 169 -12.93 11.11 18.82
CA VAL A 169 -11.83 10.72 17.93
C VAL A 169 -12.27 10.86 16.47
N ASN A 170 -13.45 10.36 16.12
CA ASN A 170 -13.94 10.44 14.75
C ASN A 170 -14.21 11.88 14.30
N LEU A 171 -14.71 12.74 15.19
CA LEU A 171 -14.87 14.16 14.89
C LEU A 171 -13.51 14.80 14.54
N LYS A 172 -12.50 14.63 15.40
CA LYS A 172 -11.18 15.26 15.18
C LYS A 172 -10.41 14.62 14.02
N ALA A 173 -10.23 13.31 14.04
CA ALA A 173 -9.47 12.59 13.01
C ALA A 173 -10.18 12.63 11.65
N GLY A 174 -11.51 12.48 11.64
CA GLY A 174 -12.32 12.55 10.43
C GLY A 174 -12.28 13.93 9.77
N LEU A 175 -12.48 15.01 10.53
CA LEU A 175 -12.38 16.37 9.99
C LEU A 175 -10.96 16.72 9.56
N THR A 176 -9.94 16.28 10.30
CA THR A 176 -8.54 16.51 9.91
C THR A 176 -8.20 15.80 8.61
N LEU A 177 -8.62 14.53 8.47
CA LEU A 177 -8.48 13.78 7.23
C LEU A 177 -9.24 14.46 6.07
N ALA A 178 -10.42 15.01 6.34
CA ALA A 178 -11.23 15.73 5.36
C ALA A 178 -10.53 16.99 4.83
N VAL A 179 -10.03 17.83 5.73
CA VAL A 179 -9.31 19.06 5.37
C VAL A 179 -8.03 18.74 4.60
N LEU A 180 -7.20 17.83 5.12
CA LEU A 180 -5.93 17.48 4.47
C LEU A 180 -6.16 16.89 3.08
N SER A 181 -7.10 15.96 2.95
CA SER A 181 -7.40 15.37 1.64
C SER A 181 -8.03 16.38 0.69
N GLY A 182 -8.87 17.30 1.17
CA GLY A 182 -9.37 18.41 0.37
C GLY A 182 -8.26 19.31 -0.18
N VAL A 183 -7.32 19.72 0.69
CA VAL A 183 -6.15 20.54 0.30
C VAL A 183 -5.32 19.83 -0.76
N PHE A 184 -4.91 18.57 -0.52
CA PHE A 184 -4.17 17.80 -1.51
C PHE A 184 -4.97 17.60 -2.81
N GLY A 185 -6.28 17.37 -2.72
CA GLY A 185 -7.16 17.24 -3.88
C GLY A 185 -7.11 18.47 -4.78
N PHE A 186 -7.21 19.67 -4.21
CA PHE A 186 -7.06 20.91 -4.98
C PHE A 186 -5.64 21.10 -5.54
N MET A 187 -4.60 20.75 -4.78
CA MET A 187 -3.21 20.79 -5.27
C MET A 187 -3.01 19.88 -6.48
N PHE A 188 -3.57 18.66 -6.46
CA PHE A 188 -3.52 17.74 -7.59
C PHE A 188 -4.33 18.25 -8.80
N LEU A 189 -5.48 18.88 -8.60
CA LEU A 189 -6.21 19.53 -9.69
C LEU A 189 -5.37 20.64 -10.34
N GLY A 190 -4.63 21.41 -9.54
CA GLY A 190 -3.71 22.45 -10.02
C GLY A 190 -2.64 21.93 -10.99
N LEU A 191 -2.17 20.68 -10.81
CA LEU A 191 -1.18 20.06 -11.69
C LEU A 191 -1.69 19.82 -13.12
N ARG A 192 -3.00 19.84 -13.36
CA ARG A 192 -3.58 19.56 -14.69
C ARG A 192 -3.25 20.65 -15.72
N GLY A 193 -3.11 21.89 -15.26
CA GLY A 193 -2.77 23.04 -16.11
C GLY A 193 -1.28 23.15 -16.44
N MET A 194 -0.43 22.36 -15.76
CA MET A 194 1.01 22.43 -15.90
C MET A 194 1.54 21.64 -17.10
N THR A 195 2.76 21.98 -17.52
CA THR A 195 3.53 21.15 -18.45
C THR A 195 3.80 19.77 -17.84
N GLU A 196 4.14 18.80 -18.68
CA GLU A 196 4.41 17.44 -18.20
C GLU A 196 5.61 17.36 -17.24
N ASP A 197 6.69 18.07 -17.56
CA ASP A 197 7.90 18.09 -16.74
C ASP A 197 7.66 18.69 -15.36
N GLU A 198 6.94 19.82 -15.29
CA GLU A 198 6.55 20.45 -14.02
C GLU A 198 5.66 19.52 -13.19
N ARG A 199 4.66 18.92 -13.84
CA ARG A 199 3.74 17.98 -13.19
C ARG A 199 4.49 16.77 -12.63
N LYS A 200 5.42 16.19 -13.38
CA LYS A 200 6.24 15.04 -12.95
C LYS A 200 7.09 15.38 -11.72
N ARG A 201 7.71 16.57 -11.71
CA ARG A 201 8.52 17.05 -10.58
C ARG A 201 7.71 17.21 -9.30
N LEU A 202 6.51 17.78 -9.39
CA LEU A 202 5.68 18.08 -8.22
C LEU A 202 4.81 16.90 -7.76
N PHE A 203 4.34 16.06 -8.69
CA PHE A 203 3.39 14.99 -8.41
C PHE A 203 3.90 14.02 -7.34
N SER A 204 5.15 13.54 -7.47
CA SER A 204 5.71 12.57 -6.54
C SER A 204 5.81 13.12 -5.11
N GLY A 205 6.23 14.38 -4.96
CA GLY A 205 6.32 15.04 -3.65
C GLY A 205 4.94 15.24 -3.00
N LEU A 206 3.96 15.69 -3.79
CA LEU A 206 2.57 15.84 -3.31
C LEU A 206 1.94 14.50 -2.94
N PHE A 207 2.19 13.45 -3.73
CA PHE A 207 1.66 12.13 -3.48
C PHE A 207 2.24 11.50 -2.21
N VAL A 208 3.56 11.57 -2.04
CA VAL A 208 4.21 11.13 -0.80
C VAL A 208 3.75 11.94 0.40
N GLY A 209 3.65 13.27 0.27
CA GLY A 209 3.15 14.15 1.32
C GLY A 209 1.73 13.81 1.75
N TRP A 210 0.85 13.52 0.79
CA TRP A 210 -0.53 13.12 1.07
C TRP A 210 -0.63 11.79 1.82
N LEU A 211 0.11 10.77 1.37
CA LEU A 211 0.16 9.48 2.05
C LEU A 211 0.72 9.59 3.47
N ALA A 212 1.80 10.37 3.64
CA ALA A 212 2.38 10.64 4.95
C ALA A 212 1.39 11.35 5.88
N ALA A 213 0.61 12.29 5.35
CA ALA A 213 -0.43 12.99 6.11
C ALA A 213 -1.55 12.03 6.58
N ILE A 214 -2.00 11.09 5.74
CA ILE A 214 -2.97 10.06 6.12
C ILE A 214 -2.42 9.19 7.26
N ILE A 215 -1.18 8.72 7.13
CA ILE A 215 -0.52 7.90 8.15
C ILE A 215 -0.39 8.68 9.46
N LEU A 216 0.02 9.95 9.40
CA LEU A 216 0.15 10.80 10.57
C LEU A 216 -1.19 10.97 11.30
N VAL A 217 -2.29 11.20 10.55
CA VAL A 217 -3.64 11.27 11.14
C VAL A 217 -4.02 9.96 11.80
N ALA A 218 -3.69 8.81 11.20
CA ALA A 218 -3.99 7.52 11.80
C ALA A 218 -3.20 7.28 13.10
N VAL A 219 -1.90 7.59 13.12
CA VAL A 219 -1.08 7.47 14.33
C VAL A 219 -1.57 8.44 15.40
N ALA A 220 -1.76 9.72 15.08
CA ALA A 220 -2.23 10.73 16.00
C ALA A 220 -3.63 10.40 16.56
N GLY A 221 -4.54 9.92 15.71
CA GLY A 221 -5.87 9.47 16.10
C GLY A 221 -5.83 8.30 17.09
N THR A 222 -4.92 7.33 16.87
CA THR A 222 -4.70 6.21 17.80
C THR A 222 -4.20 6.69 19.16
N LEU A 223 -3.18 7.56 19.15
CA LEU A 223 -2.63 8.12 20.39
C LEU A 223 -3.67 8.95 21.15
N PHE A 224 -4.45 9.76 20.43
CA PHE A 224 -5.52 10.56 21.02
C PHE A 224 -6.61 9.67 21.62
N ALA A 225 -7.07 8.63 20.91
CA ALA A 225 -8.05 7.68 21.44
C ALA A 225 -7.58 7.02 22.74
N ASN A 226 -6.34 6.56 22.78
CA ASN A 226 -5.76 5.93 23.97
C ASN A 226 -5.57 6.92 25.13
N SER A 227 -5.41 8.21 24.85
CA SER A 227 -5.30 9.25 25.88
C SER A 227 -6.62 9.56 26.58
N LEU A 228 -7.76 9.28 25.93
CA LEU A 228 -9.10 9.52 26.50
C LEU A 228 -9.57 8.40 27.43
N VAL A 229 -8.93 7.23 27.38
CA VAL A 229 -9.28 6.04 28.19
C VAL A 229 -8.42 5.93 29.46
N ARG A 230 -7.39 6.78 29.59
CA ARG A 230 -6.53 6.88 30.79
C ARG A 230 -7.08 7.89 31.78
#